data_AF-A0A0D7NVJ5-F1
#
_entry.id   AF-A0A0D7NVJ5-F1
#
_cell.length_a   1.000
_cell.length_b   1.000
_cell.length_c   1.000
_cell.angle_alpha   90.00
_cell.angle_beta   90.00
_cell.angle_gamma   90.00
#
_symmetry.space_group_name_H-M   'P 1'
#
loop_
_entity.id
_entity.type
_entity.pdbx_description
1 polymer ?
#
loop_
_entity_poly.entity_id
_entity_poly.type
_entity_poly.pdbx_seq_one_letter_code
_entity_poly.pdbx_strand_id
1 'polypeptide(L)'
;MQIVLYMSALAMWILVACIIWCAAGLMFLAPRTRSSAWPMSLAMASTFPFVFAYQIMALPAVMVMLLLAAALSWFLEPSTSTTQNPVVIAVTILIALGVVIVVLVASVIGFFDGWRAGWRLARGRAIRETLSDTIAKKCFDRLKSRRT
;
A
#
# COMPACT_ATOMS: atom_id res chain seq x y z
N MET A 1 -19.74 -10.21 -2.79
CA MET A 1 -18.66 -10.80 -1.96
C MET A 1 -17.42 -9.90 -1.86
N GLN A 2 -16.93 -9.30 -2.95
CA GLN A 2 -15.75 -8.41 -2.92
C GLN A 2 -15.91 -7.19 -1.99
N ILE A 3 -17.05 -6.49 -2.02
CA ILE A 3 -17.32 -5.34 -1.14
C ILE A 3 -17.17 -5.73 0.34
N VAL A 4 -17.67 -6.90 0.73
CA VAL A 4 -17.60 -7.39 2.11
C VAL A 4 -16.15 -7.65 2.52
N LEU A 5 -15.35 -8.27 1.65
CA LEU A 5 -13.93 -8.50 1.90
C LEU A 5 -13.16 -7.18 2.06
N TYR A 6 -13.38 -6.21 1.17
CA TYR A 6 -12.77 -4.88 1.28
C TYR A 6 -13.16 -4.16 2.58
N MET A 7 -14.44 -4.16 2.93
CA MET A 7 -14.93 -3.54 4.16
C MET A 7 -14.38 -4.26 5.40
N SER A 8 -14.23 -5.58 5.37
CA SER A 8 -13.64 -6.34 6.49
C SER A 8 -12.15 -6.03 6.69
N ALA A 9 -11.39 -5.91 5.59
CA ALA A 9 -9.98 -5.53 5.64
C ALA A 9 -9.80 -4.10 6.17
N LEU A 10 -10.64 -3.16 5.70
CA LEU A 10 -10.67 -1.79 6.19
C LEU A 10 -11.03 -1.74 7.68
N ALA A 11 -12.04 -2.48 8.11
CA ALA A 11 -12.47 -2.55 9.50
C ALA A 11 -11.36 -3.10 10.42
N MET A 12 -10.68 -4.18 10.00
CA MET A 12 -9.52 -4.71 10.73
C MET A 12 -8.40 -3.68 10.84
N TRP A 13 -8.12 -2.96 9.75
CA TRP A 13 -7.11 -1.92 9.74
C TRP A 13 -7.46 -0.77 10.68
N ILE A 14 -8.71 -0.29 10.66
CA ILE A 14 -9.20 0.77 11.56
C ILE A 14 -9.09 0.31 13.02
N LEU A 15 -9.45 -0.94 13.32
CA LEU A 15 -9.35 -1.51 14.65
C LEU A 15 -7.89 -1.51 15.15
N VAL A 16 -6.94 -1.89 14.30
CA VAL A 16 -5.50 -1.81 14.62
C VAL A 16 -5.07 -0.36 14.86
N ALA A 17 -5.52 0.60 14.05
CA ALA A 17 -5.25 2.02 14.25
C ALA A 17 -5.78 2.53 15.59
N CYS A 18 -7.02 2.16 15.94
CA CYS A 18 -7.63 2.48 17.22
C CYS A 18 -6.82 1.91 18.39
N ILE A 19 -6.38 0.65 18.32
CA ILE A 19 -5.53 0.04 19.35
C ILE A 19 -4.23 0.81 19.53
N ILE A 20 -3.56 1.17 18.42
CA ILE A 20 -2.29 1.92 18.47
C ILE A 20 -2.51 3.32 19.06
N TRP A 21 -3.59 4.01 18.70
CA TRP A 21 -3.92 5.32 19.28
C TRP A 21 -4.34 5.23 20.75
N CYS A 22 -5.07 4.20 21.15
CA CYS A 22 -5.36 3.94 22.56
C CYS A 22 -4.07 3.71 23.35
N ALA A 23 -3.14 2.89 22.84
CA ALA A 23 -1.83 2.67 23.45
C ALA A 23 -1.02 3.97 23.55
N ALA A 24 -1.00 4.78 22.48
CA ALA A 24 -0.35 6.10 22.51
C ALA A 24 -1.01 7.05 23.53
N GLY A 25 -2.34 7.02 23.66
CA GLY A 25 -3.08 7.78 24.67
C GLY A 25 -2.72 7.36 26.09
N LEU A 26 -2.64 6.05 26.36
CA LEU A 26 -2.16 5.53 27.65
C LEU A 26 -0.71 5.93 27.94
N MET A 27 0.17 5.88 26.92
CA MET A 27 1.55 6.33 27.06
C MET A 27 1.66 7.83 27.36
N PHE A 28 0.66 8.65 27.01
CA PHE A 28 0.65 10.07 27.31
C PHE A 28 0.40 10.35 28.80
N LEU A 29 -0.30 9.45 29.51
CA LEU A 29 -0.58 9.55 30.95
C LEU A 29 0.68 9.27 31.79
N ALA A 30 1.59 8.42 31.30
CA ALA A 30 2.82 8.09 32.01
C ALA A 30 3.96 9.06 31.64
N PRO A 31 4.56 9.79 32.62
CA PRO A 31 5.60 10.79 32.35
C PRO A 31 6.81 10.24 31.59
N ARG A 32 7.16 8.98 31.86
CA ARG A 32 8.31 8.29 31.26
C ARG A 32 8.13 7.97 29.78
N THR A 33 6.89 7.78 29.32
CA THR A 33 6.55 7.37 27.94
C THR A 33 5.94 8.48 27.11
N ARG A 34 5.61 9.61 27.71
CA ARG A 34 4.95 10.76 27.06
C ARG A 34 5.71 11.27 25.84
N SER A 35 7.05 11.22 25.87
CA SER A 35 7.91 11.62 24.74
C SER A 35 7.76 10.71 23.50
N SER A 36 7.32 9.45 23.69
CA SER A 36 7.12 8.47 22.62
C SER A 36 5.68 8.38 22.13
N ALA A 37 4.71 8.82 22.94
CA ALA A 37 3.29 8.83 22.60
C ALA A 37 2.99 9.67 21.33
N TRP A 38 3.57 10.87 21.24
CA TRP A 38 3.36 11.77 20.11
C TRP A 38 3.92 11.18 18.79
N PRO A 39 5.17 10.70 18.72
CA PRO A 39 5.69 9.99 17.56
C PRO A 39 4.86 8.80 17.11
N MET A 40 4.32 8.03 18.04
CA MET A 40 3.54 6.83 17.71
C MET A 40 2.18 7.17 17.08
N SER A 41 1.50 8.20 17.62
CA SER A 41 0.25 8.70 17.04
C SER A 41 0.45 9.26 15.63
N LEU A 42 1.49 10.06 15.46
CA LEU A 42 1.80 10.69 14.17
C LEU A 42 2.28 9.67 13.13
N ALA A 43 3.07 8.68 13.56
CA ALA A 43 3.48 7.54 12.74
C ALA A 43 2.25 6.81 12.19
N MET A 44 1.29 6.44 13.04
CA MET A 44 0.07 5.77 12.58
C MET A 44 -0.75 6.64 11.63
N ALA A 45 -0.96 7.91 11.96
CA ALA A 45 -1.71 8.84 11.11
C ALA A 45 -1.08 9.01 9.71
N SER A 46 0.25 9.05 9.65
CA SER A 46 0.97 9.18 8.39
C SER A 46 0.99 7.92 7.51
N THR A 47 0.64 6.74 8.05
CA THR A 47 0.57 5.52 7.22
C THR A 47 -0.53 5.62 6.16
N PHE A 48 -1.66 6.24 6.47
CA PHE A 48 -2.76 6.43 5.52
C PHE A 48 -2.35 7.10 4.20
N PRO A 49 -1.89 8.37 4.19
CA PRO A 49 -1.58 9.06 2.94
C PRO A 49 -0.48 8.36 2.14
N PHE A 50 0.49 7.71 2.81
CA PHE A 50 1.53 6.97 2.12
C PHE A 50 1.02 5.67 1.50
N VAL A 51 0.21 4.87 2.21
CA VAL A 51 -0.42 3.67 1.63
C VAL A 51 -1.24 4.06 0.40
N PHE A 52 -2.05 5.12 0.49
CA PHE A 52 -2.80 5.64 -0.66
C PHE A 52 -1.90 6.09 -1.80
N ALA A 53 -0.85 6.86 -1.52
CA ALA A 53 0.08 7.32 -2.54
C ALA A 53 0.76 6.15 -3.28
N TYR A 54 1.20 5.12 -2.55
CA TYR A 54 1.82 3.94 -3.15
C TYR A 54 0.82 3.08 -3.93
N GLN A 55 -0.44 2.98 -3.49
CA GLN A 55 -1.49 2.33 -4.28
C GLN A 55 -1.78 3.10 -5.57
N ILE A 56 -1.79 4.44 -5.54
CA ILE A 56 -1.91 5.26 -6.75
C ILE A 56 -0.70 5.04 -7.68
N MET A 57 0.51 4.92 -7.14
CA MET A 57 1.69 4.58 -7.95
C MET A 57 1.64 3.15 -8.52
N ALA A 58 0.94 2.23 -7.87
CA ALA A 58 0.76 0.86 -8.33
C ALA A 58 -0.37 0.70 -9.36
N LEU A 59 -1.31 1.64 -9.45
CA LEU A 59 -2.44 1.61 -10.40
C LEU A 59 -2.02 1.32 -11.84
N PRO A 60 -0.98 1.98 -12.42
CA PRO A 60 -0.56 1.69 -13.79
C PRO A 60 -0.16 0.22 -13.99
N ALA A 61 0.56 -0.39 -13.04
CA ALA A 61 0.94 -1.80 -13.12
C ALA A 61 -0.28 -2.72 -13.06
N VAL A 62 -1.23 -2.42 -12.15
CA VAL A 62 -2.49 -3.16 -12.03
C VAL A 62 -3.31 -3.03 -13.32
N MET A 63 -3.43 -1.82 -13.88
CA MET A 63 -4.15 -1.58 -15.13
C MET A 63 -3.55 -2.36 -16.30
N VAL A 64 -2.22 -2.40 -16.43
CA VAL A 64 -1.55 -3.20 -17.47
C VAL A 64 -1.86 -4.69 -17.31
N MET A 65 -1.82 -5.22 -16.08
CA MET A 65 -2.16 -6.61 -15.81
C MET A 65 -3.62 -6.94 -16.18
N LEU A 66 -4.57 -6.06 -15.83
CA LEU A 66 -5.98 -6.25 -16.14
C LEU A 66 -6.26 -6.13 -17.65
N LEU A 67 -5.63 -5.18 -18.34
CA LEU A 67 -5.73 -5.05 -19.79
C LEU A 67 -5.15 -6.26 -20.52
N LEU A 68 -4.05 -6.82 -20.02
CA LEU A 68 -3.48 -8.06 -20.55
C LEU A 68 -4.44 -9.24 -20.38
N ALA A 69 -5.08 -9.37 -19.21
CA ALA A 69 -6.10 -10.40 -18.98
C ALA A 69 -7.28 -10.25 -19.94
N ALA A 70 -7.78 -9.02 -20.12
CA ALA A 70 -8.91 -8.72 -21.00
C ALA A 70 -8.55 -9.01 -22.47
N ALA A 71 -7.37 -8.60 -22.93
CA ALA A 71 -6.89 -8.86 -24.28
C ALA A 71 -6.75 -10.37 -24.54
N LEU A 72 -6.12 -11.12 -23.62
CA LEU A 72 -5.96 -12.56 -23.76
C LEU A 72 -7.30 -13.29 -23.79
N SER A 73 -8.25 -12.88 -22.94
CA SER A 73 -9.60 -13.45 -22.94
C SER A 73 -10.31 -13.19 -24.27
N TRP A 74 -10.19 -11.97 -24.81
CA TRP A 74 -10.79 -11.59 -26.09
C TRP A 74 -10.19 -12.34 -27.29
N PHE A 75 -8.87 -12.59 -27.29
CA PHE A 75 -8.20 -13.33 -28.36
C PHE A 75 -8.47 -14.84 -28.33
N LEU A 76 -8.57 -15.44 -27.14
CA LEU A 76 -8.69 -16.90 -26.99
C LEU A 76 -10.15 -17.39 -26.97
N GLU A 77 -11.11 -16.54 -26.59
CA GLU A 77 -12.53 -16.88 -26.49
C GLU A 77 -13.42 -15.68 -26.91
N PRO A 78 -13.52 -15.38 -28.22
CA PRO A 78 -14.21 -14.17 -28.69
C PRO A 78 -15.74 -14.17 -28.54
N SER A 79 -16.38 -15.28 -28.14
CA SER A 79 -17.85 -15.44 -28.23
C SER A 79 -18.53 -16.29 -27.14
N THR A 80 -17.81 -16.74 -26.10
CA THR A 80 -18.40 -17.58 -25.04
C THR A 80 -18.71 -16.76 -23.78
N SER A 81 -19.94 -16.86 -23.29
CA SER A 81 -20.38 -16.25 -22.02
C SER A 81 -19.78 -16.90 -20.78
N THR A 82 -19.26 -18.13 -20.92
CA THR A 82 -18.63 -18.89 -19.83
C THR A 82 -17.32 -19.47 -20.35
N THR A 83 -16.21 -19.06 -19.73
CA THR A 83 -14.86 -19.53 -20.10
C THR A 83 -14.70 -21.00 -19.76
N GLN A 84 -14.37 -21.82 -20.76
CA GLN A 84 -14.07 -23.25 -20.60
C GLN A 84 -12.61 -23.55 -20.92
N ASN A 85 -11.89 -22.60 -21.51
CA ASN A 85 -10.49 -22.77 -21.85
C ASN A 85 -9.62 -22.76 -20.57
N PRO A 86 -8.96 -23.89 -20.23
CA PRO A 86 -8.15 -23.99 -19.01
C PRO A 86 -6.97 -23.02 -19.00
N VAL A 87 -6.46 -22.63 -20.18
CA VAL A 87 -5.37 -21.65 -20.30
C VAL A 87 -5.83 -20.27 -19.86
N VAL A 88 -7.01 -19.82 -20.31
CA VAL A 88 -7.59 -18.52 -19.92
C VAL A 88 -7.81 -18.50 -18.41
N ILE A 89 -8.39 -19.57 -17.84
CA ILE A 89 -8.61 -19.71 -16.40
C ILE A 89 -7.28 -19.58 -15.63
N ALA A 90 -6.25 -20.33 -16.03
CA ALA A 90 -4.94 -20.30 -15.37
C ALA A 90 -4.30 -18.90 -15.42
N VAL A 91 -4.35 -18.24 -16.58
CA VAL A 91 -3.84 -16.87 -16.77
C VAL A 91 -4.62 -15.88 -15.91
N THR A 92 -5.94 -15.96 -15.86
CA THR A 92 -6.77 -15.07 -15.03
C THR A 92 -6.44 -15.24 -13.55
N ILE A 93 -6.23 -16.47 -13.06
CA ILE A 93 -5.81 -16.72 -11.69
C ILE A 93 -4.44 -16.13 -11.41
N LEU A 94 -3.46 -16.34 -12.30
CA LEU A 94 -2.10 -15.79 -12.17
C LEU A 94 -2.11 -14.26 -12.15
N ILE A 95 -2.90 -13.63 -13.02
CA ILE A 95 -3.04 -12.18 -13.05
C ILE A 95 -3.72 -11.66 -11.78
N ALA A 96 -4.79 -12.32 -11.31
CA ALA A 96 -5.45 -11.96 -10.07
C ALA A 96 -4.48 -12.02 -8.87
N LEU A 97 -3.69 -13.09 -8.76
CA LEU A 97 -2.64 -13.21 -7.75
C LEU A 97 -1.56 -12.12 -7.90
N GLY A 98 -1.14 -11.83 -9.14
CA GLY A 98 -0.20 -10.77 -9.44
C GLY A 98 -0.69 -9.39 -8.97
N VAL A 99 -1.94 -9.06 -9.26
CA VAL A 99 -2.57 -7.80 -8.81
C VAL A 99 -2.60 -7.73 -7.28
N VAL A 100 -3.00 -8.81 -6.61
CA VAL A 100 -3.00 -8.86 -5.14
C VAL A 100 -1.59 -8.64 -4.57
N ILE A 101 -0.58 -9.30 -5.14
CA ILE A 101 0.82 -9.15 -4.71
C ILE A 101 1.30 -7.70 -4.91
N VAL A 102 1.03 -7.10 -6.08
CA VAL A 102 1.42 -5.72 -6.38
C VAL A 102 0.80 -4.74 -5.38
N VAL A 103 -0.50 -4.86 -5.12
CA VAL A 103 -1.22 -4.00 -4.16
C VAL A 103 -0.73 -4.23 -2.74
N LEU A 104 -0.47 -5.49 -2.35
CA LEU A 104 0.07 -5.83 -1.04
C LEU A 104 1.45 -5.21 -0.82
N VAL A 105 2.37 -5.38 -1.79
CA VAL A 105 3.72 -4.81 -1.74
C VAL A 105 3.66 -3.29 -1.66
N ALA A 106 2.84 -2.65 -2.49
CA ALA A 106 2.65 -1.20 -2.44
C ALA A 106 2.12 -0.73 -1.07
N SER A 107 1.18 -1.47 -0.49
CA SER A 107 0.60 -1.15 0.82
C SER A 107 1.61 -1.32 1.95
N VAL A 108 2.43 -2.38 1.92
CA VAL A 108 3.48 -2.61 2.92
C VAL A 108 4.57 -1.53 2.84
N ILE A 109 5.00 -1.17 1.63
CA ILE A 109 5.99 -0.10 1.43
C ILE A 109 5.41 1.24 1.91
N GLY A 110 4.16 1.55 1.55
CA GLY A 110 3.49 2.77 2.00
C GLY A 110 3.30 2.82 3.51
N PHE A 111 2.97 1.70 4.14
CA PHE A 111 2.88 1.61 5.60
C PHE A 111 4.24 1.88 6.25
N PHE A 112 5.31 1.26 5.75
CA PHE A 112 6.66 1.42 6.30
C PHE A 112 7.19 2.85 6.13
N ASP A 113 7.09 3.42 4.93
CA ASP A 113 7.53 4.79 4.66
C ASP A 113 6.68 5.81 5.41
N GLY A 114 5.36 5.59 5.48
CA GLY A 114 4.45 6.40 6.27
C GLY A 114 4.85 6.37 7.75
N TRP A 115 4.93 5.19 8.35
CA TRP A 115 5.31 5.04 9.76
C TRP A 115 6.62 5.75 10.10
N ARG A 116 7.65 5.53 9.27
CA ARG A 116 8.96 6.18 9.43
C ARG A 116 8.86 7.69 9.24
N ALA A 117 8.05 8.16 8.30
CA ALA A 117 7.83 9.57 8.06
C ALA A 117 7.16 10.25 9.25
N GLY A 118 6.05 9.71 9.76
CA GLY A 118 5.38 10.29 10.92
C GLY A 118 6.23 10.30 12.17
N TRP A 119 7.04 9.25 12.38
CA TRP A 119 7.99 9.23 13.50
C TRP A 119 9.05 10.35 13.41
N ARG A 120 9.54 10.66 12.20
CA ARG A 120 10.51 11.73 11.95
C ARG A 120 9.89 13.12 12.06
N LEU A 121 8.68 13.29 11.53
CA LEU A 121 7.91 14.53 11.64
C LEU A 121 7.61 14.87 13.09
N ALA A 122 7.25 13.87 13.90
CA ALA A 122 7.01 14.07 15.33
C ALA A 122 8.27 14.44 16.11
N ARG A 123 9.47 14.14 15.59
CA ARG A 123 10.76 14.58 16.14
C ARG A 123 11.24 15.92 15.55
N GLY A 124 10.39 16.63 14.81
CA GLY A 124 10.69 17.96 14.28
C GLY A 124 11.52 17.98 13.00
N ARG A 125 11.69 16.85 12.30
CA ARG A 125 12.35 16.88 10.98
C ARG A 125 11.44 17.53 9.93
N ALA A 126 12.06 18.22 8.96
CA ALA A 126 11.33 18.83 7.87
C ALA A 126 10.65 17.77 6.97
N ILE A 127 9.47 18.11 6.45
CA ILE A 127 8.71 17.25 5.51
C ILE A 127 9.56 16.93 4.28
N ARG A 128 10.30 17.92 3.76
CA ARG A 128 11.16 17.77 2.57
C ARG A 128 12.24 16.71 2.77
N GLU A 129 12.93 16.72 3.91
CA GLU A 129 13.94 15.71 4.23
C GLU A 129 13.31 14.33 4.35
N THR A 130 12.13 14.26 4.97
CA THR A 130 11.39 13.02 5.18
C THR A 130 10.96 12.38 3.86
N LEU A 131 10.41 13.17 2.93
CA LEU A 131 10.03 12.70 1.60
C LEU A 131 11.23 12.33 0.74
N SER A 132 12.38 12.98 0.94
CA SER A 132 13.60 12.71 0.18
C SER A 132 14.20 11.33 0.46
N ASP A 133 13.78 10.68 1.53
CA ASP A 133 14.42 9.47 2.04
C ASP A 133 13.54 8.22 1.87
N THR A 134 12.43 8.37 1.13
CA THR A 134 11.45 7.34 0.77
C THR A 134 12.00 6.29 -0.19
N ILE A 135 11.44 5.08 -0.15
CA ILE A 135 11.86 3.97 -1.00
C ILE A 135 11.60 4.29 -2.48
N ALA A 136 10.44 4.88 -2.81
CA ALA A 136 10.10 5.29 -4.17
C ALA A 136 11.16 6.22 -4.78
N LYS A 137 11.60 7.23 -4.02
CA LYS A 137 12.60 8.18 -4.52
C LYS A 137 13.96 7.52 -4.72
N LYS A 138 14.40 6.66 -3.80
CA LYS A 138 15.64 5.89 -3.96
C LYS A 138 15.62 4.98 -5.18
N CYS A 139 14.47 4.39 -5.48
CA CYS A 139 14.30 3.58 -6.68
C CYS A 139 14.37 4.45 -7.94
N PHE A 140 13.70 5.60 -7.94
CA PHE A 140 13.72 6.55 -9.05
C PHE A 140 15.12 7.13 -9.32
N ASP A 141 15.85 7.52 -8.27
CA ASP A 141 17.21 8.04 -8.38
C ASP A 141 18.18 6.98 -8.94
N ARG A 142 18.02 5.70 -8.53
CA ARG A 142 18.79 4.57 -9.09
C ARG A 142 18.46 4.32 -10.57
N LEU A 143 17.20 4.43 -10.97
CA LEU A 143 16.80 4.29 -12.37
C LEU A 143 17.34 5.42 -13.24
N LYS A 144 17.33 6.66 -12.72
CA LYS A 144 17.88 7.84 -13.42
C LYS A 144 19.39 7.72 -13.61
N SER A 145 20.12 7.31 -12.57
CA SER A 145 21.59 7.14 -12.61
C SER A 145 22.06 6.07 -13.60
N ARG A 146 21.19 5.13 -14.03
CA ARG A 146 21.53 4.12 -15.03
C ARG A 146 21.31 4.57 -16.48
N ARG A 147 20.64 5.71 -16.70
CA ARG A 147 20.38 6.26 -18.04
C ARG A 147 21.36 7.35 -18.48
N THR A 148 22.22 7.81 -17.57
CA THR A 148 23.31 8.76 -17.80
C THR A 148 24.63 8.03 -17.82
#